data_AF-A0A8C9W1M3-F1
#
_entry.id   AF-A0A8C9W1M3-F1
#
_cell.length_a   1.000
_cell.length_b   1.000
_cell.length_c   1.000
_cell.angle_alpha   90.00
_cell.angle_beta   90.00
_cell.angle_gamma   90.00
#
_symmetry.space_group_name_H-M   'P 1'
#
loop_
_entity.id
_entity.type
_entity.pdbx_description
1 polymer ?
#
loop_
_entity_poly.entity_id
_entity_poly.type
_entity_poly.pdbx_seq_one_letter_code
_entity_poly.pdbx_strand_id
1 'polypeptide(L)'
;MATLSVCQAPCGGFSFDYCRRNVLLEAELAKLERSVPAARKTGTTICGVVYKDGVVLGADTRATEGMVVADKNCSKIHYISPNIYCCGAGTAADTEMTTQIISSNLELHSLSTGRLPRVATANRMLKQMLFRYTFLCVCVCVCVWSGSLAAMAVFEDRYKPDMEEEEAKQLVRDAIAAGIFNDLGSGSNIDVCVITKGKVDYLRPHDEPNKKGTRAGSYRYKQGTTGILTKAVTPLDLEVVEETVQTMDTS
;
A
#
# COMPACT_ATOMS: atom_id res chain seq x y z
N MET A 1 25.66 15.39 27.20
CA MET A 1 24.22 15.52 26.86
C MET A 1 24.12 15.58 25.34
N ALA A 2 23.65 14.52 24.70
CA ALA A 2 23.41 14.55 23.25
C ALA A 2 22.20 15.46 23.01
N THR A 3 22.44 16.63 22.45
CA THR A 3 21.40 17.53 21.98
C THR A 3 20.56 16.77 20.96
N LEU A 4 19.32 16.44 21.34
CA LEU A 4 18.28 16.05 20.39
C LEU A 4 18.13 17.22 19.43
N SER A 5 18.80 17.12 18.27
CA SER A 5 18.46 17.93 17.12
C SER A 5 16.99 17.68 16.84
N VAL A 6 16.15 18.63 17.28
CA VAL A 6 14.78 18.73 16.81
C VAL A 6 14.94 18.92 15.31
N CYS A 7 14.67 17.87 14.52
CA CYS A 7 14.53 18.01 13.09
C CYS A 7 13.53 19.14 12.87
N GLN A 8 14.01 20.32 12.50
CA GLN A 8 13.15 21.36 11.95
C GLN A 8 12.40 20.68 10.82
N ALA A 9 11.07 20.76 10.86
CA ALA A 9 10.26 20.31 9.75
C ALA A 9 10.78 21.06 8.51
N PRO A 10 11.26 20.37 7.47
CA PRO A 10 11.65 21.05 6.26
C PRO A 10 10.45 21.86 5.80
N CYS A 11 10.64 23.17 5.60
CA CYS A 11 9.70 23.95 4.81
C CYS A 11 9.62 23.25 3.44
N GLY A 12 8.41 22.92 3.01
CA GLY A 12 8.15 21.95 1.94
C GLY A 12 9.07 22.06 0.71
N GLY A 13 9.27 20.92 0.06
CA GLY A 13 10.18 20.76 -1.09
C GLY A 13 10.97 19.45 -0.98
N PHE A 14 11.58 19.02 -2.08
CA PHE A 14 12.37 17.79 -2.14
C PHE A 14 13.62 17.83 -1.26
N SER A 15 13.82 16.77 -0.46
CA SER A 15 15.12 16.45 0.12
C SER A 15 15.90 15.55 -0.84
N PHE A 16 16.84 16.16 -1.56
CA PHE A 16 17.81 15.45 -2.39
C PHE A 16 19.03 14.96 -1.60
N ASP A 17 18.99 15.05 -0.27
CA ASP A 17 20.10 14.64 0.61
C ASP A 17 20.47 13.17 0.36
N TYR A 18 19.47 12.34 0.08
CA TYR A 18 19.67 10.93 -0.26
C TYR A 18 20.25 10.72 -1.66
N CYS A 19 20.00 11.59 -2.63
CA CYS A 19 20.64 11.51 -3.95
C CYS A 19 22.15 11.69 -3.82
N ARG A 20 22.58 12.70 -3.04
CA ARG A 20 24.01 12.94 -2.79
C ARG A 20 24.66 11.77 -2.04
N ARG A 21 23.97 11.21 -1.04
CA ARG A 21 24.41 9.99 -0.35
C ARG A 21 24.54 8.81 -1.32
N ASN A 22 23.55 8.59 -2.19
CA ASN A 22 23.56 7.47 -3.13
C ASN A 22 24.72 7.60 -4.13
N VAL A 23 25.00 8.79 -4.65
CA VAL A 23 26.18 9.04 -5.51
C VAL A 23 27.49 8.69 -4.80
N LEU A 24 27.61 9.05 -3.50
CA LEU A 24 28.78 8.68 -2.71
C LEU A 24 28.88 7.16 -2.50
N LEU A 25 27.76 6.50 -2.19
CA LEU A 25 27.71 5.04 -2.03
C LEU A 25 28.03 4.32 -3.33
N GLU A 26 27.57 4.82 -4.47
CA GLU A 26 27.91 4.29 -5.80
C GLU A 26 29.42 4.36 -6.04
N ALA A 27 30.03 5.51 -5.73
CA ALA A 27 31.48 5.70 -5.84
C ALA A 27 32.27 4.81 -4.87
N GLU A 28 31.77 4.56 -3.66
CA GLU A 28 32.40 3.64 -2.70
C GLU A 28 32.23 2.17 -3.10
N LEU A 29 31.05 1.76 -3.56
CA LEU A 29 30.78 0.40 -4.02
C LEU A 29 31.60 0.07 -5.28
N ALA A 30 31.81 1.03 -6.17
CA ALA A 30 32.70 0.90 -7.32
C ALA A 30 34.16 0.62 -6.91
N LYS A 31 34.64 1.23 -5.82
CA LYS A 31 35.98 0.94 -5.25
C LYS A 31 36.08 -0.46 -4.62
N LEU A 32 34.95 -1.02 -4.21
CA LEU A 32 34.84 -2.34 -3.59
C LEU A 32 34.49 -3.45 -4.60
N GLU A 33 34.49 -3.16 -5.91
CA GLU A 33 34.05 -4.08 -6.98
C GLU A 33 32.64 -4.65 -6.77
N ARG A 34 31.75 -3.92 -6.07
CA ARG A 34 30.36 -4.32 -5.82
C ARG A 34 29.41 -3.48 -6.65
N SER A 35 28.41 -4.12 -7.25
CA SER A 35 27.37 -3.41 -7.99
C SER A 35 26.26 -2.90 -7.07
N VAL A 36 25.63 -1.81 -7.50
CA VAL A 36 24.41 -1.28 -6.89
C VAL A 36 23.28 -2.29 -7.12
N PRO A 37 22.42 -2.56 -6.12
CA PRO A 37 21.26 -3.41 -6.31
C PRO A 37 20.36 -2.86 -7.40
N ALA A 38 19.98 -3.69 -8.36
CA ALA A 38 19.05 -3.29 -9.41
C ALA A 38 17.65 -3.08 -8.82
N ALA A 39 17.10 -1.88 -9.03
CA ALA A 39 15.71 -1.60 -8.68
C ALA A 39 14.77 -2.42 -9.57
N ARG A 40 13.97 -3.31 -8.98
CA ARG A 40 12.93 -4.05 -9.71
C ARG A 40 11.67 -3.19 -9.83
N LYS A 41 11.09 -3.15 -11.04
CA LYS A 41 9.75 -2.62 -11.27
C LYS A 41 8.69 -3.71 -10.96
N THR A 42 7.76 -3.46 -10.04
CA THR A 42 6.67 -4.30 -9.50
C THR A 42 5.25 -3.72 -9.73
N GLY A 43 5.01 -2.96 -10.81
CA GLY A 43 3.74 -2.28 -11.19
C GLY A 43 2.80 -1.74 -10.08
N THR A 44 3.02 -0.57 -9.49
CA THR A 44 2.25 -0.01 -8.34
C THR A 44 2.52 1.47 -8.26
N THR A 45 1.54 2.24 -7.81
CA THR A 45 1.74 3.64 -7.45
C THR A 45 1.17 3.83 -6.05
N ILE A 46 2.03 4.24 -5.14
CA ILE A 46 1.66 4.67 -3.79
C ILE A 46 2.14 6.10 -3.57
N CYS A 47 1.36 6.89 -2.86
CA CYS A 47 1.76 8.22 -2.44
C CYS A 47 1.19 8.59 -1.08
N GLY A 48 1.71 9.66 -0.50
CA GLY A 48 1.15 10.22 0.71
C GLY A 48 1.52 11.68 0.85
N VAL A 49 0.66 12.45 1.50
CA VAL A 49 0.88 13.87 1.77
C VAL A 49 0.53 14.18 3.21
N VAL A 50 1.33 15.04 3.83
CA VAL A 50 1.03 15.60 5.14
C VAL A 50 0.25 16.90 4.92
N TYR A 51 -0.86 17.04 5.63
CA TYR A 51 -1.68 18.24 5.61
C TYR A 51 -1.82 18.79 7.03
N LYS A 52 -2.50 19.91 7.20
CA LYS A 52 -2.56 20.66 8.47
C LYS A 52 -2.96 19.81 9.69
N ASP A 53 -3.93 18.92 9.52
CA ASP A 53 -4.53 18.15 10.63
C ASP A 53 -4.15 16.66 10.65
N GLY A 54 -3.39 16.18 9.65
CA GLY A 54 -3.12 14.76 9.52
C GLY A 54 -2.28 14.35 8.30
N VAL A 55 -2.47 13.11 7.88
CA VAL A 55 -1.80 12.51 6.72
C VAL A 55 -2.83 11.82 5.83
N VAL A 56 -2.69 11.98 4.51
CA VAL A 56 -3.45 11.23 3.52
C VAL A 56 -2.51 10.27 2.81
N LEU A 57 -2.90 8.99 2.72
CA LEU A 57 -2.22 7.95 1.95
C LEU A 57 -3.08 7.54 0.77
N GLY A 58 -2.46 7.30 -0.38
CA GLY A 58 -3.12 6.84 -1.60
C GLY A 58 -2.40 5.67 -2.23
N ALA A 59 -3.18 4.75 -2.81
CA ALA A 59 -2.65 3.62 -3.55
C ALA A 59 -3.59 3.19 -4.68
N ASP A 60 -3.03 2.64 -5.76
CA ASP A 60 -3.80 1.94 -6.79
C ASP A 60 -4.07 0.48 -6.40
N THR A 61 -5.10 -0.15 -6.99
CA THR A 61 -5.53 -1.52 -6.61
C THR A 61 -5.08 -2.63 -7.55
N ARG A 62 -4.23 -2.34 -8.56
CA ARG A 62 -3.71 -3.35 -9.49
C ARG A 62 -2.52 -4.11 -8.92
N ALA A 63 -2.50 -5.43 -9.07
CA ALA A 63 -1.31 -6.26 -8.89
C ALA A 63 -0.99 -7.02 -10.17
N THR A 64 0.26 -6.93 -10.62
CA THR A 64 0.73 -7.58 -11.85
C THR A 64 1.70 -8.70 -11.54
N GLU A 65 1.55 -9.81 -12.27
CA GLU A 65 2.55 -10.88 -12.34
C GLU A 65 3.22 -10.82 -13.72
N GLY A 66 4.45 -10.29 -13.77
CA GLY A 66 5.10 -9.96 -15.03
C GLY A 66 4.30 -8.91 -15.82
N MET A 67 3.86 -9.27 -17.02
CA MET A 67 3.07 -8.39 -17.91
C MET A 67 1.56 -8.64 -17.83
N VAL A 68 1.12 -9.56 -16.96
CA VAL A 68 -0.30 -9.92 -16.80
C VAL A 68 -0.84 -9.32 -15.51
N VAL A 69 -2.04 -8.75 -15.58
CA VAL A 69 -2.75 -8.29 -14.38
C VAL A 69 -3.30 -9.50 -13.64
N ALA A 70 -2.71 -9.82 -12.48
CA ALA A 70 -3.10 -10.96 -11.64
C ALA A 70 -4.32 -10.62 -10.77
N ASP A 71 -4.32 -9.42 -10.17
CA ASP A 71 -5.46 -8.92 -9.38
C ASP A 71 -5.78 -7.47 -9.77
N LYS A 72 -7.07 -7.16 -9.82
CA LYS A 72 -7.61 -5.83 -10.11
C LYS A 72 -8.01 -5.07 -8.85
N ASN A 73 -8.20 -5.75 -7.72
CA ASN A 73 -8.66 -5.17 -6.47
C ASN A 73 -7.80 -5.60 -5.26
N CYS A 74 -6.49 -5.45 -5.38
CA CYS A 74 -5.53 -5.69 -4.31
C CYS A 74 -5.49 -4.50 -3.34
N SER A 75 -5.36 -4.76 -2.03
CA SER A 75 -5.15 -3.70 -1.03
C SER A 75 -3.66 -3.55 -0.74
N LYS A 76 -3.18 -2.31 -0.84
CA LYS A 76 -1.76 -1.96 -0.60
C LYS A 76 -1.57 -1.10 0.64
N ILE A 77 -2.66 -0.66 1.26
CA ILE A 77 -2.66 0.14 2.49
C ILE A 77 -2.92 -0.82 3.64
N HIS A 78 -1.86 -1.18 4.35
CA HIS A 78 -1.87 -2.14 5.45
C HIS A 78 -2.05 -1.44 6.80
N TYR A 79 -2.86 -2.04 7.66
CA TYR A 79 -3.01 -1.63 9.05
C TYR A 79 -1.76 -2.00 9.86
N ILE A 80 -1.32 -1.11 10.76
CA ILE A 80 -0.21 -1.36 11.69
C ILE A 80 -0.64 -1.11 13.14
N SER A 81 -1.33 0.00 13.39
CA SER A 81 -1.90 0.34 14.69
C SER A 81 -3.09 1.30 14.49
N PRO A 82 -3.89 1.60 15.53
CA PRO A 82 -5.09 2.44 15.37
C PRO A 82 -4.81 3.82 14.74
N ASN A 83 -3.57 4.32 14.89
CA ASN A 83 -3.10 5.61 14.43
C ASN A 83 -1.99 5.51 13.35
N ILE A 84 -1.65 4.31 12.86
CA ILE A 84 -0.54 4.11 11.91
C ILE A 84 -0.97 3.13 10.83
N TYR A 85 -0.79 3.54 9.57
CA TYR A 85 -0.94 2.69 8.39
C TYR A 85 0.35 2.71 7.58
N CYS A 86 0.54 1.68 6.78
CA CYS A 86 1.73 1.49 5.96
C CYS A 86 1.32 1.14 4.53
N CYS A 87 1.83 1.87 3.54
CA CYS A 87 1.70 1.48 2.14
C CYS A 87 2.82 0.50 1.77
N GLY A 88 2.47 -0.63 1.18
CA GLY A 88 3.40 -1.62 0.67
C GLY A 88 3.66 -1.44 -0.81
N ALA A 89 4.93 -1.49 -1.21
CA ALA A 89 5.32 -1.62 -2.61
C ALA A 89 6.55 -2.53 -2.75
N GLY A 90 6.64 -3.28 -3.85
CA GLY A 90 7.63 -4.35 -4.03
C GLY A 90 6.95 -5.72 -4.18
N THR A 91 7.64 -6.76 -3.72
CA THR A 91 7.05 -8.12 -3.66
C THR A 91 5.87 -8.13 -2.69
N ALA A 92 4.66 -8.39 -3.18
CA ALA A 92 3.43 -8.32 -2.38
C ALA A 92 3.48 -9.20 -1.11
N ALA A 93 3.99 -10.42 -1.21
CA ALA A 93 4.12 -11.33 -0.08
C ALA A 93 5.09 -10.80 1.00
N ASP A 94 6.21 -10.19 0.60
CA ASP A 94 7.18 -9.64 1.53
C ASP A 94 6.60 -8.43 2.28
N THR A 95 5.86 -7.57 1.59
CA THR A 95 5.23 -6.40 2.20
C THR A 95 4.14 -6.80 3.19
N GLU A 96 3.32 -7.79 2.84
CA GLU A 96 2.26 -8.29 3.71
C GLU A 96 2.83 -8.94 4.97
N MET A 97 3.77 -9.88 4.83
CA MET A 97 4.34 -10.56 6.01
C MET A 97 5.15 -9.62 6.89
N THR A 98 5.91 -8.69 6.29
CA THR A 98 6.68 -7.70 7.06
C THR A 98 5.75 -6.78 7.84
N THR A 99 4.67 -6.29 7.23
CA THR A 99 3.71 -5.41 7.93
C THR A 99 2.96 -6.15 9.04
N GLN A 100 2.54 -7.40 8.82
CA GLN A 100 1.90 -8.23 9.84
C GLN A 100 2.80 -8.46 11.07
N ILE A 101 4.08 -8.80 10.85
CA ILE A 101 5.05 -9.00 11.94
C ILE A 101 5.24 -7.71 12.75
N ILE A 102 5.34 -6.56 12.08
CA ILE A 102 5.53 -5.27 12.75
C ILE A 102 4.26 -4.83 13.48
N SER A 103 3.08 -5.06 12.90
CA SER A 103 1.79 -4.80 13.54
C SER A 103 1.66 -5.58 14.84
N SER A 104 1.94 -6.89 14.81
CA SER A 104 1.87 -7.75 16.00
C SER A 104 2.86 -7.31 17.10
N ASN A 105 4.11 -6.98 16.72
CA ASN A 105 5.10 -6.48 17.68
C ASN A 105 4.71 -5.12 18.29
N LEU A 106 4.09 -4.24 17.50
CA LEU A 106 3.62 -2.94 17.99
C LEU A 106 2.40 -3.08 18.88
N GLU A 107 1.51 -4.02 18.58
CA GLU A 107 0.37 -4.35 19.43
C GLU A 107 0.85 -4.85 20.80
N LEU A 108 1.77 -5.82 20.83
CA LEU A 108 2.41 -6.27 22.07
C LEU A 108 3.10 -5.13 22.83
N HIS A 109 3.81 -4.24 22.12
CA HIS A 109 4.44 -3.07 22.72
C HIS A 109 3.41 -2.10 23.31
N SER A 110 2.28 -1.88 22.63
CA SER A 110 1.22 -1.00 23.10
C SER A 110 0.51 -1.57 24.34
N LEU A 111 0.26 -2.88 24.36
CA LEU A 111 -0.33 -3.59 25.50
C LEU A 111 0.61 -3.59 26.71
N SER A 112 1.91 -3.79 26.50
CA SER A 112 2.91 -3.77 27.57
C SER A 112 3.11 -2.37 28.16
N THR A 113 3.08 -1.32 27.33
CA THR A 113 3.30 0.07 27.80
C THR A 113 2.02 0.78 28.24
N GLY A 114 0.85 0.25 27.89
CA GLY A 114 -0.45 0.90 28.10
C GLY A 114 -0.59 2.22 27.35
N ARG A 115 0.17 2.43 26.27
CA ARG A 115 0.22 3.69 25.51
C ARG A 115 0.13 3.44 24.02
N LEU A 116 -0.37 4.44 23.28
CA LEU A 116 -0.40 4.39 21.82
C LEU A 116 1.03 4.37 21.24
N PRO A 117 1.29 3.53 20.23
CA PRO A 117 2.60 3.42 19.62
C PRO A 117 2.96 4.69 18.83
N ARG A 118 4.25 5.03 18.84
CA ARG A 118 4.80 6.15 18.06
C ARG A 118 5.25 5.66 16.69
N VAL A 119 5.05 6.48 15.65
CA VAL A 119 5.53 6.21 14.28
C VAL A 119 7.05 5.93 14.23
N ALA A 120 7.81 6.63 15.07
CA ALA A 120 9.26 6.41 15.19
C ALA A 120 9.63 4.99 15.66
N THR A 121 8.80 4.37 16.51
CA THR A 121 8.99 2.98 16.96
C THR A 121 8.76 2.02 15.81
N ALA A 122 7.66 2.18 15.07
CA ALA A 122 7.35 1.39 13.87
C ALA A 122 8.50 1.47 12.83
N ASN A 123 8.93 2.69 12.51
CA ASN A 123 10.04 2.92 11.57
C ASN A 123 11.36 2.28 12.07
N ARG A 124 11.64 2.33 13.38
CA ARG A 124 12.82 1.69 13.96
C ARG A 124 12.81 0.18 13.80
N MET A 125 11.67 -0.46 14.10
CA MET A 125 11.52 -1.92 13.99
C MET A 125 11.64 -2.36 12.53
N LEU A 126 10.95 -1.68 11.62
CA LEU A 126 11.00 -1.93 10.18
C LEU A 126 12.43 -1.84 9.64
N LYS A 127 13.12 -0.72 9.87
CA LYS A 127 14.47 -0.55 9.31
C LYS A 127 15.48 -1.55 9.87
N GLN A 128 15.38 -1.92 11.14
CA GLN A 128 16.28 -2.92 11.74
C GLN A 128 16.02 -4.32 11.18
N MET A 129 14.74 -4.68 11.02
CA MET A 129 14.35 -5.94 10.42
C MET A 129 14.83 -6.03 8.96
N LEU A 130 14.56 -5.02 8.15
CA LEU A 130 14.95 -4.98 6.74
C LEU A 130 16.47 -4.95 6.56
N PHE A 131 17.19 -4.21 7.41
CA PHE A 131 18.65 -4.18 7.37
C PHE A 131 19.26 -5.54 7.73
N ARG A 132 18.68 -6.26 8.70
CA ARG A 132 19.15 -7.59 9.11
C ARG A 132 19.12 -8.61 7.95
N TYR A 133 18.07 -8.56 7.12
CA TYR A 133 17.94 -9.47 5.99
C TYR A 133 18.72 -9.05 4.74
N THR A 134 19.57 -8.01 4.83
CA THR A 134 20.48 -7.54 3.76
C THR A 134 19.85 -7.65 2.37
N PHE A 135 19.07 -6.64 1.96
CA PHE A 135 18.37 -6.54 0.67
C PHE A 135 16.98 -7.18 0.53
N LEU A 136 16.11 -7.07 1.53
CA LEU A 136 14.67 -7.23 1.25
C LEU A 136 14.15 -5.92 0.60
N CYS A 137 13.65 -6.02 -0.63
CA CYS A 137 13.14 -4.89 -1.44
C CYS A 137 11.76 -4.44 -0.94
N VAL A 138 11.70 -3.96 0.31
CA VAL A 138 10.51 -3.36 0.91
C VAL A 138 10.88 -1.95 1.30
N CYS A 139 10.40 -0.97 0.55
CA CYS A 139 10.61 0.44 0.85
C CYS A 139 9.34 1.03 1.44
N VAL A 140 9.39 1.45 2.71
CA VAL A 140 8.30 2.16 3.38
C VAL A 140 8.72 3.63 3.48
N CYS A 141 8.45 4.42 2.45
CA CYS A 141 8.56 5.88 2.52
C CYS A 141 7.73 6.56 1.41
N VAL A 142 7.44 7.83 1.64
CA VAL A 142 6.58 8.72 0.83
C VAL A 142 7.01 8.68 -0.64
N CYS A 143 6.13 8.13 -1.49
CA CYS A 143 6.27 7.98 -2.94
C CYS A 143 7.47 7.14 -3.42
N VAL A 144 7.34 5.81 -3.40
CA VAL A 144 8.31 4.91 -4.07
C VAL A 144 7.55 3.91 -4.91
N TRP A 145 7.61 4.03 -6.25
CA TRP A 145 7.46 2.93 -7.23
C TRP A 145 7.42 3.38 -8.71
N SER A 146 7.13 2.51 -9.69
CA SER A 146 7.23 2.83 -11.14
C SER A 146 6.42 4.05 -11.57
N GLY A 147 5.21 4.24 -11.05
CA GLY A 147 4.39 5.42 -11.33
C GLY A 147 4.72 6.63 -10.46
N SER A 148 5.72 6.53 -9.57
CA SER A 148 6.09 7.63 -8.68
C SER A 148 6.47 8.87 -9.47
N LEU A 149 7.21 8.78 -10.58
CA LEU A 149 7.62 9.96 -11.35
C LEU A 149 6.42 10.80 -11.83
N ALA A 150 5.33 10.14 -12.27
CA ALA A 150 4.11 10.82 -12.68
C ALA A 150 3.37 11.43 -11.47
N ALA A 151 3.29 10.69 -10.37
CA ALA A 151 2.73 11.19 -9.12
C ALA A 151 3.52 12.39 -8.56
N MET A 152 4.86 12.34 -8.66
CA MET A 152 5.77 13.40 -8.22
C MET A 152 5.55 14.67 -9.04
N ALA A 153 5.41 14.57 -10.36
CA ALA A 153 5.14 15.72 -11.21
C ALA A 153 3.86 16.46 -10.78
N VAL A 154 2.83 15.71 -10.37
CA VAL A 154 1.59 16.28 -9.83
C VAL A 154 1.80 16.95 -8.48
N PHE A 155 2.56 16.34 -7.57
CA PHE A 155 2.87 16.95 -6.28
C PHE A 155 3.66 18.24 -6.46
N GLU A 156 4.66 18.28 -7.32
CA GLU A 156 5.48 19.48 -7.54
C GLU A 156 4.69 20.66 -8.08
N ASP A 157 3.74 20.40 -8.97
CA ASP A 157 2.93 21.46 -9.59
C ASP A 157 1.92 22.06 -8.60
N ARG A 158 1.37 21.23 -7.69
CA ARG A 158 0.14 21.60 -6.94
C ARG A 158 0.27 21.54 -5.42
N TYR A 159 1.36 21.03 -4.87
CA TYR A 159 1.55 20.96 -3.43
C TYR A 159 1.67 22.34 -2.78
N LYS A 160 1.00 22.49 -1.64
CA LYS A 160 1.14 23.67 -0.77
C LYS A 160 1.39 23.21 0.67
N PRO A 161 2.16 23.96 1.47
CA PRO A 161 2.21 23.72 2.90
C PRO A 161 0.83 23.94 3.54
N ASP A 162 0.52 23.16 4.57
CA ASP A 162 -0.68 23.33 5.41
C ASP A 162 -2.02 23.33 4.66
N MET A 163 -2.15 22.47 3.63
CA MET A 163 -3.41 22.26 2.91
C MET A 163 -4.54 21.78 3.83
N GLU A 164 -5.77 22.09 3.43
CA GLU A 164 -6.99 21.56 4.06
C GLU A 164 -7.24 20.11 3.59
N GLU A 165 -8.03 19.34 4.36
CA GLU A 165 -8.21 17.89 4.15
C GLU A 165 -8.69 17.52 2.74
N GLU A 166 -9.70 18.22 2.21
CA GLU A 166 -10.25 17.93 0.89
C GLU A 166 -9.27 18.29 -0.25
N GLU A 167 -8.48 19.36 -0.10
CA GLU A 167 -7.43 19.71 -1.06
C GLU A 167 -6.33 18.63 -1.08
N ALA A 168 -5.96 18.11 0.10
CA ALA A 168 -4.99 17.02 0.23
C ALA A 168 -5.50 15.70 -0.37
N LYS A 169 -6.76 15.33 -0.14
CA LYS A 169 -7.40 14.15 -0.75
C LYS A 169 -7.42 14.24 -2.27
N GLN A 170 -7.81 15.40 -2.81
CA GLN A 170 -7.83 15.63 -4.25
C GLN A 170 -6.43 15.54 -4.86
N LEU A 171 -5.43 16.12 -4.21
CA LEU A 171 -4.04 16.06 -4.66
C LEU A 171 -3.51 14.63 -4.73
N VAL A 172 -3.77 13.83 -3.69
CA VAL A 172 -3.40 12.41 -3.64
C VAL A 172 -4.11 11.62 -4.72
N ARG A 173 -5.42 11.82 -4.88
CA ARG A 173 -6.23 11.16 -5.92
C ARG A 173 -5.68 11.45 -7.30
N ASP A 174 -5.39 12.71 -7.61
CA ASP A 174 -4.90 13.08 -8.93
C ASP A 174 -3.45 12.59 -9.17
N ALA A 175 -2.61 12.53 -8.12
CA ALA A 175 -1.27 11.96 -8.20
C ALA A 175 -1.31 10.45 -8.51
N ILE A 176 -2.20 9.70 -7.85
CA ILE A 176 -2.40 8.27 -8.17
C ILE A 176 -2.98 8.12 -9.58
N ALA A 177 -3.98 8.93 -9.97
CA ALA A 177 -4.55 8.89 -11.31
C ALA A 177 -3.49 9.13 -12.40
N ALA A 178 -2.58 10.09 -12.18
CA ALA A 178 -1.43 10.30 -13.07
C ALA A 178 -0.53 9.06 -13.16
N GLY A 179 -0.27 8.38 -12.04
CA GLY A 179 0.42 7.09 -12.04
C GLY A 179 -0.30 6.01 -12.85
N ILE A 180 -1.62 5.88 -12.66
CA ILE A 180 -2.46 4.90 -13.37
C ILE A 180 -2.43 5.08 -14.89
N PHE A 181 -2.46 6.32 -15.39
CA PHE A 181 -2.48 6.58 -16.84
C PHE A 181 -1.09 6.58 -17.49
N ASN A 182 -0.02 6.74 -16.72
CA ASN A 182 1.36 6.81 -17.24
C ASN A 182 2.22 5.58 -16.94
N ASP A 183 1.76 4.67 -16.07
CA ASP A 183 2.48 3.43 -15.72
C ASP A 183 1.65 2.18 -16.04
N LEU A 184 2.22 1.26 -16.82
CA LEU A 184 1.53 0.03 -17.26
C LEU A 184 1.17 -0.90 -16.09
N GLY A 185 2.05 -0.94 -15.09
CA GLY A 185 1.88 -1.81 -13.95
C GLY A 185 0.86 -1.29 -12.93
N SER A 186 0.56 0.01 -12.95
CA SER A 186 -0.42 0.64 -12.07
C SER A 186 -1.81 0.68 -12.73
N GLY A 187 -2.88 0.66 -11.93
CA GLY A 187 -4.24 0.83 -12.45
C GLY A 187 -5.37 0.33 -11.57
N SER A 188 -6.54 0.22 -12.19
CA SER A 188 -7.81 -0.13 -11.54
C SER A 188 -8.35 1.01 -10.67
N ASN A 189 -8.68 0.76 -9.41
CA ASN A 189 -9.33 1.74 -8.53
C ASN A 189 -8.27 2.50 -7.72
N ILE A 190 -8.70 3.61 -7.11
CA ILE A 190 -7.89 4.42 -6.21
C ILE A 190 -8.44 4.26 -4.80
N ASP A 191 -7.58 3.82 -3.89
CA ASP A 191 -7.87 3.74 -2.45
C ASP A 191 -7.21 4.93 -1.74
N VAL A 192 -7.94 5.54 -0.81
CA VAL A 192 -7.47 6.68 -0.02
C VAL A 192 -7.68 6.40 1.46
N CYS A 193 -6.66 6.66 2.28
CA CYS A 193 -6.73 6.55 3.73
C CYS A 193 -6.36 7.90 4.36
N VAL A 194 -7.29 8.49 5.09
CA VAL A 194 -7.10 9.76 5.80
C VAL A 194 -6.90 9.46 7.28
N ILE A 195 -5.81 9.94 7.86
CA ILE A 195 -5.42 9.70 9.25
C ILE A 195 -5.33 11.04 9.97
N THR A 196 -6.22 11.26 10.93
CA THR A 196 -6.22 12.42 11.83
C THR A 196 -5.89 11.98 13.27
N LYS A 197 -5.79 12.94 14.20
CA LYS A 197 -5.47 12.65 15.62
C LYS A 197 -6.50 11.77 16.36
N GLY A 198 -7.71 11.59 15.83
CA GLY A 198 -8.75 10.80 16.48
C GLY A 198 -9.60 9.93 15.56
N LYS A 199 -9.41 10.04 14.23
CA LYS A 199 -10.21 9.34 13.24
C LYS A 199 -9.33 8.82 12.11
N VAL A 200 -9.65 7.62 11.63
CA VAL A 200 -9.12 7.08 10.39
C VAL A 200 -10.28 6.81 9.46
N ASP A 201 -10.24 7.41 8.27
CA ASP A 201 -11.19 7.15 7.19
C ASP A 201 -10.49 6.39 6.08
N TYR A 202 -10.81 5.11 5.97
CA TYR A 202 -10.31 4.28 4.87
C TYR A 202 -11.40 4.13 3.79
N LEU A 203 -11.16 4.75 2.63
CA LEU A 203 -12.09 4.85 1.51
C LEU A 203 -11.67 3.88 0.40
N ARG A 204 -12.47 2.83 0.21
CA ARG A 204 -12.24 1.77 -0.79
C ARG A 204 -13.56 1.34 -1.45
N PRO A 205 -13.78 1.65 -2.74
CA PRO A 205 -13.00 2.54 -3.59
C PRO A 205 -13.25 4.02 -3.25
N HIS A 206 -12.24 4.88 -3.39
CA HIS A 206 -12.42 6.33 -3.39
C HIS A 206 -12.78 6.84 -4.79
N ASP A 207 -12.09 6.36 -5.82
CA ASP A 207 -12.36 6.69 -7.22
C ASP A 207 -12.14 5.50 -8.15
N GLU A 208 -12.88 5.46 -9.25
CA GLU A 208 -12.84 4.43 -10.29
C GLU A 208 -12.59 5.07 -11.67
N PRO A 209 -11.31 5.29 -12.05
CA PRO A 209 -10.96 5.94 -13.32
C PRO A 209 -11.44 5.19 -14.57
N ASN A 210 -11.46 3.86 -14.53
CA ASN A 210 -11.74 3.01 -15.68
C ASN A 210 -12.84 1.99 -15.36
N LYS A 211 -13.89 1.95 -16.17
CA LYS A 211 -14.98 0.98 -16.05
C LYS A 211 -14.87 -0.12 -17.11
N LYS A 212 -15.19 -1.35 -16.72
CA LYS A 212 -15.21 -2.49 -17.64
C LYS A 212 -16.45 -2.40 -18.55
N GLY A 213 -16.25 -2.54 -19.86
CA GLY A 213 -17.35 -2.64 -20.82
C GLY A 213 -18.22 -3.89 -20.62
N THR A 214 -19.48 -3.81 -21.06
CA THR A 214 -20.42 -4.94 -21.07
C THR A 214 -20.07 -5.93 -22.18
N ARG A 215 -20.17 -7.23 -21.89
CA ARG A 215 -19.95 -8.26 -22.92
C ARG A 215 -21.14 -8.26 -23.89
N ALA A 216 -20.87 -8.19 -25.19
CA ALA A 216 -21.92 -8.19 -26.22
C ALA A 216 -22.62 -9.55 -26.43
N GLY A 217 -21.98 -10.66 -26.01
CA GLY A 217 -22.51 -12.01 -26.18
C GLY A 217 -22.34 -12.89 -24.95
N SER A 218 -23.15 -13.94 -24.87
CA SER A 218 -23.06 -14.98 -23.83
C SER A 218 -22.26 -16.16 -24.36
N TYR A 219 -21.29 -16.62 -23.56
CA TYR A 219 -20.48 -17.82 -23.84
C TYR A 219 -20.85 -18.97 -22.89
N ARG A 220 -22.07 -18.96 -22.34
CA ARG A 220 -22.54 -19.99 -21.43
C ARG A 220 -23.03 -21.20 -22.24
N TYR A 221 -22.32 -22.32 -22.10
CA TYR A 221 -22.72 -23.59 -22.69
C TYR A 221 -23.81 -24.28 -21.85
N LYS A 222 -24.66 -25.09 -22.49
CA LYS A 222 -25.65 -25.92 -21.79
C LYS A 222 -24.94 -27.03 -20.99
N GLN A 223 -25.54 -27.48 -19.90
CA GLN A 223 -25.01 -28.62 -19.13
C GLN A 223 -24.91 -29.87 -20.00
N GLY A 224 -23.83 -30.63 -19.87
CA GLY A 224 -23.58 -31.85 -20.65
C GLY A 224 -22.67 -31.67 -21.88
N THR A 225 -22.18 -30.45 -22.15
CA THR A 225 -21.27 -30.19 -23.29
C THR A 225 -19.82 -30.66 -23.06
N THR A 226 -19.41 -30.87 -21.81
CA THR A 226 -18.06 -31.30 -21.45
C THR A 226 -18.04 -32.80 -21.21
N GLY A 227 -17.17 -33.55 -21.90
CA GLY A 227 -16.98 -34.98 -21.66
C GLY A 227 -16.36 -35.25 -20.29
N ILE A 228 -17.04 -36.04 -19.45
CA ILE A 228 -16.57 -36.43 -18.11
C ILE A 228 -16.19 -37.90 -18.16
N LEU A 229 -14.94 -38.24 -17.82
CA LEU A 229 -14.43 -39.63 -17.85
C LEU A 229 -14.91 -40.42 -16.62
N THR A 230 -14.74 -39.84 -15.43
CA THR A 230 -15.10 -40.47 -14.16
C THR A 230 -15.74 -39.43 -13.27
N LYS A 231 -16.79 -39.83 -12.56
CA LYS A 231 -17.48 -38.99 -11.58
C LYS A 231 -17.56 -39.75 -10.25
N ALA A 232 -17.09 -39.13 -9.18
CA ALA A 232 -17.30 -39.59 -7.82
C ALA A 232 -18.23 -38.61 -7.10
N VAL A 233 -19.16 -39.13 -6.31
CA VAL A 233 -20.09 -38.34 -5.49
C VAL A 233 -19.96 -38.84 -4.06
N THR A 234 -19.52 -37.96 -3.16
CA THR A 234 -19.42 -38.27 -1.74
C THR A 234 -20.59 -37.57 -1.02
N PRO A 235 -21.63 -38.29 -0.59
CA PRO A 235 -22.67 -37.70 0.25
C PRO A 235 -22.06 -37.31 1.60
N LEU A 236 -22.46 -36.14 2.12
CA LEU A 236 -22.12 -35.69 3.47
C LEU A 236 -23.31 -35.98 4.36
N ASP A 237 -23.15 -36.89 5.31
CA ASP A 237 -24.14 -37.13 6.36
C ASP A 237 -24.02 -36.02 7.40
N LEU A 238 -24.86 -34.99 7.27
CA LEU A 238 -24.97 -33.92 8.25
C LEU A 238 -25.95 -34.34 9.34
N GLU A 239 -25.45 -34.68 10.53
CA GLU A 239 -26.30 -34.74 11.72
C GLU A 239 -26.68 -33.32 12.12
N VAL A 240 -27.98 -32.99 12.03
CA VAL A 240 -28.51 -31.71 12.50
C VAL A 240 -28.45 -31.71 14.03
N VAL A 241 -27.40 -31.11 14.60
CA VAL A 241 -27.20 -31.04 16.05
C VAL A 241 -28.10 -29.96 16.69
N GLU A 242 -28.35 -28.86 15.98
CA GLU A 242 -29.19 -27.77 16.48
C GLU A 242 -29.73 -26.92 15.31
N GLU A 243 -31.04 -26.69 15.29
CA GLU A 243 -31.71 -25.80 14.34
C GLU A 243 -32.15 -24.54 15.09
N THR A 244 -31.47 -23.41 14.84
CA THR A 244 -31.88 -22.11 15.38
C THR A 244 -32.62 -21.32 14.31
N VAL A 245 -33.94 -21.27 14.44
CA VAL A 245 -34.81 -20.43 13.60
C VAL A 245 -34.72 -18.99 14.11
N GLN A 246 -33.91 -18.15 13.44
CA GLN A 246 -33.96 -16.70 13.66
C GLN A 246 -35.08 -16.12 12.81
N THR A 247 -36.19 -15.73 13.45
CA THR A 247 -37.22 -14.92 12.83
C THR A 247 -36.68 -13.49 12.65
N MET A 248 -36.41 -13.08 11.41
CA MET A 248 -36.22 -11.67 11.11
C MET A 248 -37.58 -10.96 11.15
N ASP A 249 -37.77 -10.09 12.12
CA ASP A 249 -38.88 -9.14 12.11
C ASP A 249 -38.73 -8.22 10.90
N THR A 250 -39.68 -8.34 9.98
CA THR A 250 -39.85 -7.43 8.84
C THR A 250 -40.94 -6.42 9.21
N SER A 251 -40.59 -5.48 10.09
CA SER A 251 -41.36 -4.27 10.37
C SER A 251 -40.71 -3.06 9.73
#